data_AF-A0A3B9Y612-F1
#
_entry.id   AF-A0A3B9Y612-F1
#
_cell.length_a   1.000
_cell.length_b   1.000
_cell.length_c   1.000
_cell.angle_alpha   90.00
_cell.angle_beta   90.00
_cell.angle_gamma   90.00
#
_symmetry.space_group_name_H-M   'P 1'
#
loop_
_entity.id
_entity.type
_entity.pdbx_description
1 polymer ?
#
loop_
_entity_poly.entity_id
_entity_poly.type
_entity_poly.pdbx_seq_one_letter_code
_entity_poly.pdbx_strand_id
1 'polypeptide(L)'
;MSRLRVPIIAVVIGEGGSGGALAISIADRILMIQYSIYTVAPPEAAANILWRDTAFAPQAAEAMRISARELKEINLVDELISEPLGGAHRDHRAAADNLKAALLKQLADLQALPVDELVEKRYQKFRNIGKFGTMDG
;
A
#
# COMPACT_ATOMS: atom_id res chain seq x y z
N MET A 1 -8.99 9.65 -10.05
CA MET A 1 -8.58 9.91 -8.65
C MET A 1 -7.50 10.98 -8.53
N SER A 2 -6.43 10.99 -9.33
CA SER A 2 -5.30 11.94 -9.20
C SER A 2 -5.68 13.43 -9.14
N ARG A 3 -6.69 13.86 -9.90
CA ARG A 3 -7.14 15.28 -10.00
C ARG A 3 -8.19 15.71 -8.96
N LEU A 4 -8.59 14.82 -8.04
CA LEU A 4 -9.64 15.13 -7.06
C LEU A 4 -9.15 16.20 -6.06
N ARG A 5 -9.95 17.24 -5.85
CA ARG A 5 -9.62 18.40 -4.99
C ARG A 5 -10.04 18.20 -3.53
N VAL A 6 -9.88 16.98 -3.02
CA VAL A 6 -10.18 16.60 -1.63
C VAL A 6 -9.09 15.65 -1.13
N PRO A 7 -8.85 15.58 0.19
CA PRO A 7 -7.98 14.55 0.77
C PRO A 7 -8.47 13.13 0.48
N ILE A 8 -7.56 12.23 0.15
CA ILE A 8 -7.80 10.81 -0.10
C ILE A 8 -6.79 10.01 0.70
N ILE A 9 -7.30 9.12 1.53
CA ILE A 9 -6.51 8.12 2.26
C ILE A 9 -7.01 6.75 1.82
N ALA A 10 -6.12 5.95 1.24
CA ALA A 10 -6.39 4.56 0.89
C ALA A 10 -5.76 3.66 1.96
N VAL A 11 -6.50 2.64 2.40
CA VAL A 11 -6.00 1.66 3.37
C VAL A 11 -6.18 0.26 2.83
N VAL A 12 -5.10 -0.52 2.76
CA VAL A 12 -5.18 -1.96 2.48
C VAL A 12 -5.43 -2.68 3.81
N ILE A 13 -6.60 -3.30 3.93
CA ILE A 13 -7.06 -3.99 5.16
C ILE A 13 -6.99 -5.53 5.06
N GLY A 14 -6.40 -6.06 3.98
CA GLY A 14 -6.36 -7.48 3.68
C GLY A 14 -5.49 -7.72 2.45
N GLU A 15 -6.11 -8.06 1.33
CA GLU A 15 -5.37 -8.28 0.08
C GLU A 15 -5.62 -7.16 -0.94
N GLY A 16 -4.53 -6.48 -1.32
CA GLY A 16 -4.49 -5.51 -2.41
C GLY A 16 -4.02 -6.17 -3.70
N GLY A 17 -4.96 -6.56 -4.57
CA GLY A 17 -4.65 -7.22 -5.84
C GLY A 17 -4.57 -6.28 -7.05
N SER A 18 -3.39 -6.19 -7.64
CA SER A 18 -3.10 -5.67 -9.00
C SER A 18 -3.76 -4.32 -9.31
N GLY A 19 -4.22 -4.17 -10.56
CA GLY A 19 -4.94 -3.01 -11.06
C GLY A 19 -6.26 -2.74 -10.32
N GLY A 20 -6.91 -3.77 -9.77
CA GLY A 20 -8.16 -3.61 -9.00
C GLY A 20 -7.94 -2.80 -7.72
N ALA A 21 -6.89 -3.14 -6.96
CA ALA A 21 -6.49 -2.35 -5.79
C ALA A 21 -5.91 -0.99 -6.19
N LEU A 22 -5.13 -0.93 -7.28
CA LEU A 22 -4.58 0.34 -7.78
C LEU A 22 -5.65 1.33 -8.22
N ALA A 23 -6.75 0.85 -8.80
CA ALA A 23 -7.84 1.68 -9.29
C ALA A 23 -8.45 2.57 -8.20
N ILE A 24 -8.34 2.16 -6.94
CA ILE A 24 -8.88 2.86 -5.76
C ILE A 24 -7.80 3.37 -4.80
N SER A 25 -6.50 3.14 -5.07
CA SER A 25 -5.40 3.53 -4.17
C SER A 25 -4.60 4.74 -4.63
N ILE A 26 -5.02 5.41 -5.72
CA ILE A 26 -4.43 6.69 -6.15
C ILE A 26 -4.84 7.79 -5.16
N ALA A 27 -4.07 7.91 -4.08
CA ALA A 27 -4.41 8.66 -2.87
C ALA A 27 -3.23 9.52 -2.37
N ASP A 28 -3.52 10.53 -1.55
CA ASP A 28 -2.49 11.35 -0.89
C ASP A 28 -1.69 10.53 0.11
N ARG A 29 -2.37 9.58 0.75
CA ARG A 29 -1.80 8.62 1.70
C ARG A 29 -2.27 7.21 1.37
N ILE A 30 -1.35 6.27 1.40
CA ILE A 30 -1.56 4.83 1.29
C ILE A 30 -1.08 4.25 2.61
N LEU A 31 -2.00 3.67 3.37
CA LEU A 31 -1.71 2.97 4.61
C LEU A 31 -1.94 1.47 4.40
N MET A 32 -1.29 0.65 5.20
CA MET A 32 -1.50 -0.80 5.18
C MET A 32 -1.60 -1.31 6.61
N ILE A 33 -2.52 -2.25 6.87
CA ILE A 33 -2.51 -2.99 8.14
C ILE A 33 -1.35 -4.00 8.12
N GLN A 34 -0.81 -4.31 9.30
CA GLN A 34 0.44 -5.02 9.48
C GLN A 34 0.60 -6.31 8.66
N TYR A 35 -0.45 -7.12 8.57
CA TYR A 35 -0.45 -8.42 7.89
C TYR A 35 -1.13 -8.38 6.52
N SER A 36 -1.49 -7.19 6.01
CA SER A 36 -1.98 -7.05 4.64
C SER A 36 -0.87 -7.20 3.60
N ILE A 37 -1.28 -7.58 2.39
CA ILE A 37 -0.41 -7.67 1.22
C ILE A 37 -0.88 -6.72 0.14
N TYR A 38 0.05 -6.20 -0.67
CA TYR A 38 -0.27 -5.45 -1.87
C TYR A 38 0.65 -5.89 -3.01
N THR A 39 0.06 -6.49 -4.04
CA THR A 39 0.81 -7.20 -5.10
C THR A 39 0.30 -6.86 -6.50
N VAL A 40 1.16 -6.95 -7.50
CA VAL A 40 0.78 -6.81 -8.93
C VAL A 40 0.07 -8.06 -9.47
N ALA A 41 0.31 -9.22 -8.88
CA ALA A 41 -0.30 -10.50 -9.25
C ALA A 41 -0.35 -11.45 -8.04
N PRO A 42 -1.30 -12.39 -7.99
CA PRO A 42 -1.27 -13.45 -6.97
C PRO A 42 0.07 -14.20 -7.00
N PRO A 43 0.69 -14.52 -5.85
CA PRO A 43 1.95 -15.26 -5.80
C PRO A 43 1.90 -16.60 -6.54
N GLU A 44 0.76 -17.27 -6.54
CA GLU A 44 0.51 -18.53 -7.25
C GLU A 44 0.63 -18.35 -8.76
N ALA A 45 0.11 -17.23 -9.29
CA ALA A 45 0.20 -16.92 -10.70
C ALA A 45 1.65 -16.61 -11.11
N ALA A 46 2.38 -15.83 -10.29
CA ALA A 46 3.79 -15.56 -10.50
C ALA A 46 4.63 -16.85 -10.44
N ALA A 47 4.34 -17.73 -9.48
CA ALA A 47 5.01 -19.01 -9.33
C ALA A 47 4.83 -19.92 -10.55
N ASN A 48 3.59 -20.03 -11.05
CA ASN A 48 3.31 -20.82 -12.24
C ASN A 48 3.97 -20.25 -13.51
N ILE A 49 4.17 -18.93 -13.60
CA ILE A 49 4.86 -18.32 -14.75
C ILE A 49 6.37 -18.58 -14.68
N LEU A 50 6.98 -18.37 -13.51
CA LEU A 50 8.44 -18.39 -13.34
C LEU A 50 9.00 -19.81 -13.14
N TRP A 51 8.27 -20.67 -12.41
CA TRP A 51 8.68 -22.04 -12.07
C TRP A 51 7.80 -23.13 -12.68
N ARG A 52 6.69 -22.78 -13.35
CA ARG A 52 5.71 -23.75 -13.88
C ARG A 52 5.07 -24.64 -12.81
N ASP A 53 5.07 -24.16 -11.57
CA ASP A 53 4.53 -24.87 -10.42
C ASP A 53 4.04 -23.87 -9.35
N THR A 54 2.77 -23.98 -8.97
CA THR A 54 2.15 -23.13 -7.94
C THR A 54 2.69 -23.41 -6.54
N ALA A 55 3.34 -24.56 -6.30
CA ALA A 55 3.96 -24.87 -5.02
C ALA A 55 5.07 -23.87 -4.63
N PHE A 56 5.64 -23.16 -5.61
CA PHE A 56 6.64 -22.11 -5.41
C PHE A 56 6.02 -20.74 -5.00
N ALA A 57 4.71 -20.67 -4.73
CA ALA A 57 4.03 -19.44 -4.30
C ALA A 57 4.68 -18.73 -3.10
N PRO A 58 5.13 -19.42 -2.03
CA PRO A 58 5.83 -18.76 -0.93
C PRO A 58 7.13 -18.06 -1.36
N GLN A 59 7.91 -18.70 -2.24
CA GLN A 59 9.15 -18.13 -2.77
C GLN A 59 8.87 -16.96 -3.72
N ALA A 60 7.80 -17.05 -4.52
CA ALA A 60 7.35 -15.94 -5.35
C ALA A 60 6.92 -14.74 -4.49
N ALA A 61 6.14 -14.95 -3.43
CA ALA A 61 5.71 -13.88 -2.52
C ALA A 61 6.89 -13.15 -1.87
N GLU A 62 7.88 -13.91 -1.39
CA GLU A 62 9.11 -13.37 -0.80
C GLU A 62 9.92 -12.56 -1.83
N ALA A 63 10.13 -13.13 -3.04
CA ALA A 63 10.87 -12.44 -4.10
C ALA A 63 10.18 -11.16 -4.58
N MET A 64 8.84 -11.14 -4.57
CA MET A 64 8.02 -9.99 -4.96
C MET A 64 7.91 -8.91 -3.87
N ARG A 65 8.29 -9.22 -2.63
CA ARG A 65 8.28 -8.29 -1.49
C ARG A 65 6.93 -7.61 -1.24
N ILE A 66 5.87 -8.42 -1.18
CA ILE A 66 4.47 -7.95 -1.19
C ILE A 66 3.92 -7.53 0.19
N SER A 67 4.70 -7.70 1.26
CA SER A 67 4.22 -7.43 2.62
C SER A 67 4.19 -5.93 2.94
N ALA A 68 3.28 -5.54 3.82
CA ALA A 68 3.14 -4.15 4.25
C ALA A 68 4.45 -3.53 4.79
N ARG A 69 5.30 -4.32 5.45
CA ARG A 69 6.62 -3.88 5.94
C ARG A 69 7.57 -3.56 4.80
N GLU A 70 7.70 -4.46 3.83
CA GLU A 70 8.65 -4.28 2.72
C GLU A 70 8.24 -3.12 1.82
N LEU A 71 6.93 -2.96 1.58
CA LEU A 71 6.40 -1.86 0.81
C LEU A 71 6.56 -0.51 1.54
N LYS A 72 6.62 -0.52 2.87
CA LYS A 72 6.99 0.65 3.67
C LYS A 72 8.47 1.00 3.50
N GLU A 73 9.38 0.02 3.47
CA GLU A 73 10.81 0.25 3.29
C GLU A 73 11.18 0.91 1.95
N ILE A 74 10.40 0.64 0.90
CA ILE A 74 10.56 1.27 -0.42
C ILE A 74 9.75 2.56 -0.58
N ASN A 75 9.14 3.08 0.49
CA ASN A 75 8.30 4.28 0.52
C ASN A 75 7.07 4.24 -0.41
N LEU A 76 6.55 3.04 -0.72
CA LEU A 76 5.26 2.91 -1.40
C LEU A 76 4.09 3.17 -0.43
N VAL A 77 4.29 2.78 0.84
CA VAL A 77 3.32 2.93 1.93
C VAL A 77 3.75 4.06 2.86
N ASP A 78 2.81 4.92 3.25
CA ASP A 78 3.08 6.08 4.13
C ASP A 78 3.05 5.70 5.61
N GLU A 79 2.19 4.77 6.02
CA GLU A 79 2.10 4.30 7.41
C GLU A 79 1.70 2.82 7.48
N LEU A 80 2.33 2.11 8.42
CA LEU A 80 1.94 0.76 8.79
C LEU A 80 1.07 0.81 10.05
N ILE A 81 -0.15 0.29 9.97
CA ILE A 81 -1.08 0.23 11.08
C ILE A 81 -0.87 -1.11 11.79
N SER A 82 -0.46 -1.05 13.05
CA SER A 82 -0.19 -2.26 13.84
C SER A 82 -1.48 -3.02 14.11
N GLU A 83 -1.41 -4.35 14.01
CA GLU A 83 -2.52 -5.24 14.39
C GLU A 83 -2.35 -5.75 15.82
N PRO A 84 -3.44 -6.17 16.48
CA PRO A 84 -3.39 -6.86 17.76
C PRO A 84 -2.50 -8.11 17.71
N LEU A 85 -2.06 -8.58 18.87
CA LEU A 85 -1.24 -9.79 18.97
C LEU A 85 -1.95 -10.97 18.28
N GLY A 86 -1.31 -11.49 17.23
CA GLY A 86 -1.83 -12.60 16.41
C GLY A 86 -2.84 -12.20 15.32
N GLY A 87 -3.02 -10.91 15.04
CA GLY A 87 -3.78 -10.39 13.89
C GLY A 87 -5.12 -9.72 14.26
N ALA A 88 -5.65 -8.93 13.33
CA ALA A 88 -6.87 -8.13 13.48
C ALA A 88 -8.11 -8.96 13.80
N HIS A 89 -8.15 -10.21 13.32
CA HIS A 89 -9.23 -11.14 13.58
C HIS A 89 -9.34 -11.57 15.06
N ARG A 90 -8.28 -11.38 15.86
CA ARG A 90 -8.26 -11.75 17.28
C ARG A 90 -8.84 -10.66 18.18
N ASP A 91 -8.79 -9.40 17.74
CA ASP A 91 -9.41 -8.27 18.42
C ASP A 91 -9.80 -7.20 17.40
N HIS A 92 -10.99 -7.36 16.82
CA HIS A 92 -11.51 -6.42 15.82
C HIS A 92 -11.62 -4.99 16.36
N ARG A 93 -11.89 -4.84 17.66
CA ARG A 93 -12.08 -3.51 18.25
C ARG A 93 -10.76 -2.77 18.36
N ALA A 94 -9.73 -3.43 18.88
CA ALA A 94 -8.39 -2.85 18.93
C ALA A 94 -7.85 -2.54 17.52
N ALA A 95 -8.08 -3.43 16.54
CA ALA A 95 -7.69 -3.18 15.15
C ALA A 95 -8.41 -1.95 14.55
N ALA A 96 -9.72 -1.82 14.80
CA ALA A 96 -10.50 -0.66 14.36
C ALA A 96 -10.08 0.64 15.05
N ASP A 97 -9.76 0.60 16.34
CA ASP A 97 -9.28 1.75 17.09
C ASP A 97 -7.91 2.23 16.57
N ASN A 98 -6.99 1.31 16.27
CA ASN A 98 -5.71 1.61 15.64
C ASN A 98 -5.90 2.24 14.25
N LEU A 99 -6.78 1.66 13.42
CA LEU A 99 -7.11 2.20 12.10
C LEU A 99 -7.71 3.61 12.21
N LYS A 100 -8.65 3.82 13.13
CA LYS A 100 -9.28 5.13 13.37
C LYS A 100 -8.23 6.18 13.76
N ALA A 101 -7.33 5.83 14.69
CA ALA A 101 -6.27 6.74 15.11
C ALA A 101 -5.37 7.16 13.94
N ALA A 102 -4.95 6.21 13.11
CA ALA A 102 -4.15 6.47 11.91
C ALA A 102 -4.90 7.36 10.90
N LEU A 103 -6.18 7.05 10.61
CA LEU A 103 -7.01 7.85 9.70
C LEU A 103 -7.19 9.29 10.17
N LEU A 104 -7.48 9.50 11.45
CA LEU A 104 -7.68 10.84 12.02
C LEU A 104 -6.40 11.67 11.95
N LYS A 105 -5.26 11.08 12.29
CA LYS A 105 -3.94 11.72 12.17
C LYS A 105 -3.65 12.12 10.73
N GLN A 106 -3.76 11.17 9.79
CA GLN A 106 -3.47 11.44 8.38
C GLN A 106 -4.44 12.46 7.78
N LEU A 107 -5.72 12.43 8.16
CA LEU A 107 -6.70 13.38 7.68
C LEU A 107 -6.41 14.80 8.20
N ALA A 108 -6.06 14.95 9.48
CA ALA A 108 -5.69 16.23 10.07
C ALA A 108 -4.48 16.83 9.34
N ASP A 109 -3.44 16.03 9.10
CA ASP A 109 -2.24 16.45 8.37
C ASP A 109 -2.56 16.90 6.94
N LEU A 110 -3.45 16.20 6.24
CA LEU A 110 -3.85 16.55 4.87
C LEU A 110 -4.76 17.78 4.81
N GLN A 111 -5.64 17.97 5.80
CA GLN A 111 -6.52 19.14 5.87
C GLN A 111 -5.78 20.45 6.14
N ALA A 112 -4.58 20.38 6.72
CA ALA A 112 -3.72 21.54 6.91
C ALA A 112 -3.07 22.04 5.60
N LEU A 113 -3.13 21.25 4.52
CA LEU A 113 -2.54 21.61 3.24
C LEU A 113 -3.50 22.43 2.37
N PRO A 114 -3.01 23.46 1.65
CA PRO A 114 -3.75 24.08 0.56
C PRO A 114 -4.17 23.04 -0.49
N VAL A 115 -5.38 23.17 -1.02
CA VAL A 115 -5.94 22.19 -1.97
C VAL A 115 -5.07 21.99 -3.22
N ASP A 116 -4.47 23.06 -3.74
CA ASP A 116 -3.60 22.97 -4.93
C ASP A 116 -2.30 22.23 -4.61
N GLU A 117 -1.73 22.45 -3.42
CA GLU A 117 -0.55 21.72 -2.95
C GLU A 117 -0.87 20.24 -2.71
N LEU A 118 -2.06 19.93 -2.19
CA LEU A 118 -2.53 18.57 -1.98
C LEU A 118 -2.59 17.79 -3.31
N VAL A 119 -3.19 18.39 -4.35
CA VAL A 119 -3.28 17.77 -5.68
C VAL A 119 -1.89 17.59 -6.31
N GLU A 120 -1.02 18.59 -6.19
CA GLU A 120 0.34 18.53 -6.72
C GLU A 120 1.19 17.46 -6.02
N LYS A 121 1.14 17.41 -4.67
CA LYS A 121 1.83 16.38 -3.89
C LYS A 121 1.38 14.98 -4.28
N ARG A 122 0.07 14.76 -4.50
CA ARG A 122 -0.43 13.47 -4.99
C ARG A 122 0.16 13.12 -6.35
N TYR A 123 0.18 14.07 -7.28
CA TYR A 123 0.78 13.86 -8.59
C TYR A 123 2.26 13.47 -8.49
N GLN A 124 3.05 14.25 -7.74
CA GLN A 124 4.48 14.01 -7.55
C GLN A 124 4.77 12.68 -6.87
N LYS A 125 3.98 12.30 -5.85
CA LYS A 125 4.10 11.00 -5.19
C LYS A 125 4.11 9.87 -6.21
N PHE A 126 3.11 9.78 -7.07
CA PHE A 126 3.03 8.70 -8.05
C PHE A 126 4.04 8.86 -9.18
N ARG A 127 4.39 10.08 -9.56
CA ARG A 127 5.40 10.33 -10.59
C ARG A 127 6.80 9.86 -10.20
N ASN A 128 7.10 9.90 -8.90
CA ASN A 128 8.40 9.53 -8.33
C ASN A 128 8.46 8.05 -7.88
N ILE A 129 7.40 7.26 -8.09
CA ILE A 129 7.44 5.81 -7.85
C ILE A 129 8.19 5.13 -9.01
N GLY A 130 9.16 4.30 -8.64
CA GLY A 130 10.01 3.56 -9.58
C GLY A 130 11.43 4.09 -9.60
N LYS A 131 12.40 3.17 -9.66
CA LYS A 131 13.82 3.49 -9.85
C LYS A 131 14.23 3.02 -11.23
N PHE A 132 14.76 3.93 -12.04
CA PHE A 132 15.29 3.63 -13.36
C PHE A 132 16.77 3.98 -13.33
N GLY A 133 17.63 3.05 -13.76
CA GLY A 133 19.03 3.36 -14.05
C GLY A 133 19.12 3.91 -15.46
N THR A 134 19.91 4.96 -15.68
CA THR A 134 20.49 5.19 -17.00
C THR A 134 21.58 4.14 -17.19
N MET A 135 21.50 3.34 -18.25
CA MET A 135 22.67 2.57 -18.67
C MET A 135 23.60 3.57 -19.33
N ASP A 136 24.58 4.06 -18.57
CA ASP A 136 25.73 4.73 -19.15
C ASP A 136 26.56 3.61 -19.82
N GLY A 137 26.54 3.62 -21.16
CA GLY A 137 27.21 2.63 -22.02
C GLY A 137 28.71 2.80 -22.08
#